data_AF-A0A813CD11-F1
#
_entry.id   AF-A0A813CD11-F1
#
_cell.length_a   1.000
_cell.length_b   1.000
_cell.length_c   1.000
_cell.angle_alpha   90.00
_cell.angle_beta   90.00
_cell.angle_gamma   90.00
#
_symmetry.space_group_name_H-M   'P 1'
#
loop_
_entity.id
_entity.type
_entity.pdbx_description
1 polymer ?
#
loop_
_entity_poly.entity_id
_entity_poly.type
_entity_poly.pdbx_seq_one_letter_code
_entity_poly.pdbx_strand_id
1 'polypeptide(L)'
;MERVFSLSALDALLQDPLEKADLRSHLQSEQLDKRPKYTSRNLDTPIVVVSSEVNPWSKTGGLAMVAGSYGYEFAMRGHRTMVVSPRYGDYKDAVYVGYAKIWLDGREHEVRFFHLYQDLGEGKGTDYIFVEHESYHRGGLYCDRDGKEYVDNLFRYALLTVAAMEAPLVLTLRGSTYGQNVLFIANDWQTGLLPVYHLYKYRRNRTYLNSRCVFVIHNIGYQGKYRLSKFPLDSYLGLPPEAIDLLQGEDLNLGVDCMNLMSAAILASDR
;
A
#
# COMPACT_ATOMS: atom_id res chain seq x y z
N MET A 1 -30.53 4.90 -22.13
CA MET A 1 -29.32 5.45 -21.48
C MET A 1 -28.81 4.37 -20.54
N GLU A 2 -28.00 3.45 -21.06
CA GLU A 2 -27.42 2.36 -20.26
C GLU A 2 -26.40 2.95 -19.30
N ARG A 3 -26.66 2.84 -17.99
CA ARG A 3 -25.67 3.19 -16.97
C ARG A 3 -24.63 2.07 -16.96
N VAL A 4 -23.43 2.37 -17.45
CA VAL A 4 -22.26 1.50 -17.28
C VAL A 4 -21.86 1.57 -15.81
N PHE A 5 -22.28 0.59 -15.02
CA PHE A 5 -21.75 0.41 -13.66
C PHE A 5 -20.38 -0.26 -13.76
N SER A 6 -19.41 0.24 -12.98
CA SER A 6 -18.13 -0.44 -12.83
C SER A 6 -18.35 -1.84 -12.25
N LEU A 7 -17.75 -2.88 -12.84
CA LEU A 7 -17.73 -4.24 -12.30
C LEU A 7 -17.21 -4.26 -10.84
N SER A 8 -16.24 -3.40 -10.52
CA SER A 8 -15.74 -3.24 -9.15
C SER A 8 -16.79 -2.68 -8.18
N ALA A 9 -17.76 -1.89 -8.66
CA ALA A 9 -18.85 -1.36 -7.85
C ALA A 9 -19.97 -2.38 -7.63
N LEU A 10 -20.21 -3.28 -8.60
CA LEU A 10 -21.19 -4.36 -8.49
C LEU A 10 -20.69 -5.50 -7.58
N ASP A 11 -19.41 -5.87 -7.70
CA ASP A 11 -18.72 -6.86 -6.84
C ASP A 11 -18.71 -6.46 -5.35
N ALA A 12 -18.94 -5.18 -5.05
CA ALA A 12 -19.00 -4.64 -3.69
C ALA A 12 -20.35 -4.86 -2.99
N LEU A 13 -21.42 -5.17 -3.75
CA LEU A 13 -22.76 -5.41 -3.20
C LEU A 13 -22.96 -6.86 -2.75
N LEU A 14 -22.18 -7.78 -3.33
CA LEU A 14 -22.20 -9.19 -2.97
C LEU A 14 -21.19 -9.46 -1.84
N GLN A 15 -21.57 -10.28 -0.87
CA GLN A 15 -20.70 -10.67 0.24
C GLN A 15 -20.10 -12.07 0.04
N ASP A 16 -20.79 -12.95 -0.68
CA ASP A 16 -20.37 -14.33 -0.90
C ASP A 16 -19.31 -14.43 -2.03
N PRO A 17 -18.12 -14.99 -1.76
CA PRO A 17 -17.10 -15.28 -2.77
C PRO A 17 -17.57 -16.18 -3.92
N LEU A 18 -18.48 -17.13 -3.68
CA LEU A 18 -19.00 -18.04 -4.70
C LEU A 18 -19.99 -17.33 -5.62
N GLU A 19 -20.88 -16.49 -5.08
CA GLU A 19 -21.75 -15.63 -5.89
C GLU A 19 -20.94 -14.63 -6.72
N LYS A 20 -19.83 -14.10 -6.19
CA LYS A 20 -18.93 -13.25 -7.00
C LYS A 20 -18.27 -14.02 -8.13
N ALA A 21 -17.81 -15.23 -7.87
CA ALA A 21 -17.21 -16.08 -8.90
C ALA A 21 -18.24 -16.42 -10.00
N ASP A 22 -19.48 -16.70 -9.62
CA ASP A 22 -20.55 -17.05 -10.55
C ASP A 22 -21.11 -15.83 -11.30
N LEU A 23 -21.24 -14.68 -10.65
CA LEU A 23 -21.60 -13.43 -11.33
C LEU A 23 -20.51 -13.02 -12.33
N ARG A 24 -19.23 -13.22 -11.97
CA ARG A 24 -18.10 -13.00 -12.87
C ARG A 24 -18.11 -13.98 -14.05
N SER A 25 -18.52 -15.24 -13.86
CA SER A 25 -18.63 -16.22 -14.94
C SER A 25 -19.76 -15.85 -15.91
N HIS A 26 -20.91 -15.40 -15.39
CA HIS A 26 -22.07 -14.99 -16.18
C HIS A 26 -21.83 -13.67 -16.93
N LEU A 27 -21.24 -12.66 -16.28
CA LEU A 27 -20.87 -11.38 -16.91
C LEU A 27 -19.66 -11.50 -17.84
N GLN A 28 -18.78 -12.47 -17.62
CA GLN A 28 -17.81 -12.87 -18.63
C GLN A 28 -18.55 -13.27 -19.90
N SER A 29 -19.59 -14.12 -19.84
CA SER A 29 -20.28 -14.58 -21.06
C SER A 29 -20.90 -13.46 -21.92
N GLU A 30 -21.39 -12.37 -21.33
CA GLU A 30 -21.99 -11.24 -22.07
C GLU A 30 -21.01 -10.12 -22.46
N GLN A 31 -19.86 -9.96 -21.79
CA GLN A 31 -18.87 -8.89 -22.07
C GLN A 31 -17.50 -9.37 -22.57
N LEU A 32 -17.34 -10.67 -22.87
CA LEU A 32 -16.04 -11.33 -23.08
C LEU A 32 -15.18 -10.81 -24.25
N ASP A 33 -15.70 -9.99 -25.16
CA ASP A 33 -14.95 -9.67 -26.39
C ASP A 33 -14.49 -8.20 -26.54
N LYS A 34 -14.60 -7.36 -25.51
CA LYS A 34 -14.10 -5.96 -25.58
C LYS A 34 -13.06 -5.56 -24.54
N ARG A 35 -12.71 -6.43 -23.58
CA ARG A 35 -11.62 -6.13 -22.64
C ARG A 35 -10.28 -6.29 -23.37
N PRO A 36 -9.32 -5.35 -23.22
CA PRO A 36 -8.04 -5.48 -23.88
C PRO A 36 -7.37 -6.78 -23.43
N LYS A 37 -7.06 -7.65 -24.39
CA LYS A 37 -6.36 -8.91 -24.15
C LYS A 37 -4.89 -8.58 -23.92
N TYR A 38 -4.49 -8.53 -22.66
CA TYR A 38 -3.09 -8.37 -22.28
C TYR A 38 -2.44 -9.74 -22.10
N THR A 39 -1.33 -9.99 -22.80
CA THR A 39 -0.46 -11.12 -22.51
C THR A 39 0.40 -10.77 -21.30
N SER A 40 0.33 -11.56 -20.23
CA SER A 40 1.19 -11.39 -19.06
C SER A 40 2.67 -11.48 -19.44
N ARG A 41 3.51 -10.62 -18.87
CA ARG A 41 4.96 -10.57 -19.07
C ARG A 41 5.64 -10.33 -17.73
N ASN A 42 6.93 -10.65 -17.61
CA ASN A 42 7.75 -10.44 -16.40
C ASN A 42 7.14 -11.09 -15.14
N LEU A 43 6.67 -12.34 -15.26
CA LEU A 43 6.04 -13.10 -14.16
C LEU A 43 7.03 -13.50 -13.06
N ASP A 44 8.33 -13.38 -13.34
CA ASP A 44 9.44 -13.62 -12.42
C ASP A 44 9.65 -12.48 -11.41
N THR A 45 8.98 -11.34 -11.59
CA THR A 45 9.02 -10.20 -10.66
C THR A 45 7.73 -10.16 -9.81
N PRO A 46 7.80 -10.45 -8.50
CA PRO A 46 6.66 -10.30 -7.60
C PRO A 46 6.20 -8.85 -7.49
N ILE A 47 4.91 -8.66 -7.22
CA ILE A 47 4.28 -7.34 -7.08
C ILE A 47 3.87 -7.13 -5.62
N VAL A 48 4.25 -5.99 -5.06
CA VAL A 48 3.91 -5.57 -3.70
C VAL A 48 3.12 -4.27 -3.77
N VAL A 49 1.81 -4.37 -3.57
CA VAL A 49 0.89 -3.24 -3.53
C VAL A 49 0.83 -2.72 -2.10
N VAL A 50 1.02 -1.43 -1.91
CA VAL A 50 0.98 -0.80 -0.58
C VAL A 50 -0.11 0.26 -0.59
N SER A 51 -1.05 0.17 0.35
CA SER A 51 -2.19 1.09 0.44
C SER A 51 -2.59 1.31 1.89
N SER A 52 -3.11 2.50 2.20
CA SER A 52 -3.72 2.77 3.50
C SER A 52 -5.08 2.10 3.69
N GLU A 53 -5.71 1.61 2.62
CA GLU A 53 -7.01 0.95 2.66
C GLU A 53 -7.08 -0.23 1.71
N VAL A 54 -7.79 -1.29 2.10
CA VAL A 54 -8.04 -2.47 1.27
C VAL A 54 -9.41 -3.06 1.62
N ASN A 55 -10.28 -3.18 0.62
CA ASN A 55 -11.58 -3.83 0.77
C ASN A 55 -11.41 -5.36 0.93
N PRO A 56 -12.13 -6.03 1.86
CA PRO A 56 -13.24 -5.54 2.69
C PRO A 56 -12.84 -5.02 4.08
N TRP A 57 -11.56 -5.00 4.42
CA TRP A 57 -11.09 -4.79 5.80
C TRP A 57 -11.03 -3.33 6.24
N SER A 58 -10.71 -2.42 5.33
CA SER A 58 -10.59 -0.99 5.61
C SER A 58 -11.01 -0.18 4.39
N LYS A 59 -11.96 0.75 4.59
CA LYS A 59 -12.58 1.49 3.49
C LYS A 59 -13.19 2.81 3.96
N THR A 60 -12.74 3.91 3.35
CA THR A 60 -13.39 5.23 3.38
C THR A 60 -13.91 5.62 1.99
N GLY A 61 -13.32 5.10 0.91
CA GLY A 61 -13.63 5.53 -0.45
C GLY A 61 -13.20 4.56 -1.55
N GLY A 62 -12.95 5.12 -2.74
CA GLY A 62 -12.62 4.35 -3.94
C GLY A 62 -11.25 3.67 -3.90
N LEU A 63 -10.28 4.23 -3.16
CA LEU A 63 -8.93 3.67 -3.01
C LEU A 63 -8.98 2.22 -2.53
N ALA A 64 -9.76 1.90 -1.49
CA ALA A 64 -9.90 0.55 -0.97
C ALA A 64 -10.36 -0.47 -2.02
N MET A 65 -11.23 -0.04 -2.94
CA MET A 65 -11.74 -0.89 -4.01
C MET A 65 -10.66 -1.15 -5.05
N VAL A 66 -9.91 -0.12 -5.43
CA VAL A 66 -8.78 -0.25 -6.38
C VAL A 66 -7.69 -1.14 -5.79
N ALA A 67 -7.33 -0.94 -4.52
CA ALA A 67 -6.36 -1.76 -3.81
C ALA A 67 -6.76 -3.24 -3.74
N GLY A 68 -8.05 -3.52 -3.46
CA GLY A 68 -8.59 -4.88 -3.52
C GLY A 68 -8.57 -5.47 -4.94
N SER A 69 -8.86 -4.66 -5.96
CA SER A 69 -8.77 -5.10 -7.36
C SER A 69 -7.34 -5.43 -7.79
N TYR A 70 -6.32 -4.71 -7.32
CA TYR A 70 -4.92 -5.08 -7.62
C TYR A 70 -4.60 -6.49 -7.14
N GLY A 71 -5.03 -6.83 -5.92
CA GLY A 71 -4.85 -8.16 -5.35
C GLY A 71 -5.39 -9.25 -6.27
N TYR A 72 -6.61 -9.08 -6.78
CA TYR A 72 -7.23 -10.05 -7.69
C TYR A 72 -6.57 -10.05 -9.09
N GLU A 73 -6.43 -8.89 -9.72
CA GLU A 73 -6.07 -8.76 -11.13
C GLU A 73 -4.62 -9.20 -11.41
N PHE A 74 -3.66 -8.86 -10.54
CA PHE A 74 -2.27 -9.29 -10.72
C PHE A 74 -2.10 -10.80 -10.51
N ALA A 75 -2.73 -11.35 -9.47
CA ALA A 75 -2.69 -12.78 -9.17
C ALA A 75 -3.34 -13.61 -10.29
N MET A 76 -4.50 -13.18 -10.80
CA MET A 76 -5.16 -13.86 -11.92
C MET A 76 -4.31 -13.88 -13.21
N ARG A 77 -3.45 -12.88 -13.39
CA ARG A 77 -2.48 -12.80 -14.49
C ARG A 77 -1.21 -13.63 -14.26
N GLY A 78 -1.07 -14.28 -13.10
CA GLY A 78 0.03 -15.18 -12.75
C GLY A 78 1.15 -14.53 -11.94
N HIS A 79 1.03 -13.26 -11.55
CA HIS A 79 2.04 -12.62 -10.70
C HIS A 79 1.91 -13.08 -9.25
N ARG A 80 3.05 -13.39 -8.62
CA ARG A 80 3.10 -13.51 -7.16
C ARG A 80 2.82 -12.14 -6.54
N THR A 81 1.67 -12.00 -5.88
CA THR A 81 1.12 -10.70 -5.50
C THR A 81 0.97 -10.60 -3.99
N MET A 82 1.49 -9.53 -3.41
CA MET A 82 1.30 -9.15 -2.01
C MET A 82 0.56 -7.82 -1.95
N VAL A 83 -0.42 -7.71 -1.05
CA VAL A 83 -1.07 -6.44 -0.72
C VAL A 83 -0.81 -6.14 0.75
N VAL A 84 -0.18 -5.00 1.04
CA VAL A 84 0.17 -4.56 2.39
C VAL A 84 -0.68 -3.36 2.79
N SER A 85 -1.34 -3.44 3.94
CA SER A 85 -2.09 -2.34 4.53
C SER A 85 -2.00 -2.33 6.06
N PRO A 86 -2.37 -1.25 6.75
CA PRO A 86 -2.49 -1.29 8.20
C PRO A 86 -3.59 -2.24 8.65
N ARG A 87 -3.41 -2.83 9.84
CA ARG A 87 -4.45 -3.50 10.61
C ARG A 87 -5.12 -2.43 11.47
N TYR A 88 -6.30 -1.95 11.08
CA TYR A 88 -7.04 -0.91 11.84
C TYR A 88 -7.96 -1.49 12.92
N GLY A 89 -8.19 -2.81 12.87
CA GLY A 89 -8.97 -3.56 13.82
C GLY A 89 -8.78 -5.05 13.58
N ASP A 90 -9.53 -5.88 14.29
CA ASP A 90 -9.39 -7.32 14.16
C ASP A 90 -10.02 -7.83 12.87
N TYR A 91 -9.17 -8.35 11.99
CA TYR A 91 -9.59 -8.98 10.75
C TYR A 91 -9.70 -10.48 10.94
N LYS A 92 -10.90 -11.00 10.69
CA LYS A 92 -11.17 -12.43 10.75
C LYS A 92 -10.23 -13.18 9.79
N ASP A 93 -9.76 -14.34 10.21
CA ASP A 93 -8.92 -15.26 9.43
C ASP A 93 -7.49 -14.76 9.13
N ALA A 94 -7.14 -13.52 9.52
CA ALA A 94 -5.77 -13.03 9.46
C ALA A 94 -4.95 -13.61 10.63
N VAL A 95 -3.85 -14.29 10.33
CA VAL A 95 -3.02 -14.98 11.32
C VAL A 95 -1.66 -14.30 11.48
N TYR A 96 -1.14 -14.23 12.70
CA TYR A 96 0.19 -13.70 12.95
C TYR A 96 1.26 -14.55 12.25
N VAL A 97 2.16 -13.90 11.49
CA VAL A 97 3.23 -14.59 10.73
C VAL A 97 4.65 -14.07 11.00
N GLY A 98 4.80 -13.01 11.78
CA GLY A 98 6.11 -12.47 12.12
C GLY A 98 6.07 -11.01 12.55
N TYR A 99 7.25 -10.45 12.78
CA TYR A 99 7.42 -9.07 13.22
C TYR A 99 8.66 -8.45 12.58
N ALA A 100 8.76 -7.13 12.64
CA ALA A 100 9.97 -6.37 12.36
C ALA A 100 10.14 -5.26 13.40
N LYS A 101 11.38 -4.84 13.63
CA LYS A 101 11.73 -3.71 14.49
C LYS A 101 12.12 -2.53 13.61
N ILE A 102 11.39 -1.42 13.75
CA ILE A 102 11.52 -0.25 12.90
C ILE A 102 11.92 0.95 13.76
N TRP A 103 13.01 1.61 13.41
CA TRP A 103 13.41 2.87 14.04
C TRP A 103 12.75 4.06 13.35
N LEU A 104 11.86 4.74 14.08
CA LEU A 104 11.14 5.95 13.68
C LEU A 104 10.78 6.76 14.93
N ASP A 105 10.57 8.07 14.79
CA ASP A 105 10.20 8.95 15.92
C ASP A 105 11.14 8.82 17.14
N GLY A 106 12.44 8.72 16.86
CA GLY A 106 13.51 8.65 17.86
C GLY A 106 13.56 7.36 18.67
N ARG A 107 12.78 6.33 18.32
CA ARG A 107 12.73 5.06 19.06
C ARG A 107 12.48 3.84 18.17
N GLU A 108 12.68 2.66 18.75
CA GLU A 108 12.36 1.40 18.11
C GLU A 108 10.87 1.05 18.31
N HIS A 109 10.23 0.63 17.24
CA HIS A 109 8.84 0.18 17.19
C HIS A 109 8.78 -1.26 16.68
N GLU A 110 8.21 -2.16 17.46
CA GLU A 110 7.86 -3.50 16.98
C GLU A 110 6.56 -3.43 16.19
N VAL A 111 6.61 -3.80 14.90
CA VAL A 111 5.43 -4.01 14.07
C VAL A 111 5.20 -5.50 13.92
N ARG A 112 3.93 -5.93 14.02
CA ARG A 112 3.55 -7.33 13.79
C ARG A 112 2.86 -7.46 12.44
N PHE A 113 3.10 -8.57 11.76
CA PHE A 113 2.49 -8.87 10.47
C PHE A 113 1.44 -9.96 10.65
N PHE A 114 0.23 -9.66 10.20
CA PHE A 114 -0.85 -10.64 10.09
C PHE A 114 -1.08 -10.96 8.61
N HIS A 115 -1.22 -12.24 8.29
CA HIS A 115 -1.34 -12.73 6.93
C HIS A 115 -2.69 -13.37 6.71
N LEU A 116 -3.28 -13.10 5.56
CA LEU A 116 -4.41 -13.82 5.01
C LEU A 116 -4.11 -14.16 3.56
N TYR A 117 -4.17 -15.44 3.21
CA TYR A 117 -4.04 -15.87 1.82
C TYR A 117 -5.41 -15.98 1.17
N GLN A 118 -5.63 -15.25 0.08
CA GLN A 118 -6.80 -15.41 -0.76
C GLN A 118 -6.46 -16.36 -1.91
N ASP A 119 -7.00 -17.58 -1.85
CA ASP A 119 -6.92 -18.53 -2.96
C ASP A 119 -7.89 -18.12 -4.08
N LEU A 120 -7.38 -18.06 -5.31
CA LEU A 120 -8.14 -17.73 -6.51
C LEU A 120 -8.23 -18.92 -7.49
N GLY A 121 -7.77 -20.10 -7.06
CA GLY A 121 -7.77 -21.32 -7.87
C GLY A 121 -6.56 -21.42 -8.81
N GLU A 122 -6.34 -22.61 -9.37
CA GLU A 122 -5.25 -22.89 -10.33
C GLU A 122 -3.84 -22.49 -9.83
N GLY A 123 -3.62 -22.54 -8.52
CA GLY A 123 -2.36 -22.13 -7.88
C GLY A 123 -2.15 -20.62 -7.80
N LYS A 124 -3.13 -19.82 -8.24
CA LYS A 124 -3.14 -18.36 -8.18
C LYS A 124 -3.74 -17.89 -6.86
N GLY A 125 -3.27 -16.75 -6.38
CA GLY A 125 -3.79 -16.13 -5.18
C GLY A 125 -2.91 -15.01 -4.68
N THR A 126 -3.36 -14.40 -3.59
CA THR A 126 -2.82 -13.13 -3.11
C THR A 126 -2.52 -13.21 -1.62
N ASP A 127 -1.32 -12.80 -1.26
CA ASP A 127 -0.89 -12.67 0.13
C ASP A 127 -1.28 -11.29 0.65
N TYR A 128 -2.30 -11.20 1.51
CA TYR A 128 -2.65 -9.96 2.21
C TYR A 128 -1.87 -9.89 3.51
N ILE A 129 -1.13 -8.81 3.71
CA ILE A 129 -0.34 -8.53 4.90
C ILE A 129 -0.88 -7.29 5.60
N PHE A 130 -1.31 -7.47 6.85
CA PHE A 130 -1.81 -6.42 7.71
C PHE A 130 -0.78 -6.05 8.76
N VAL A 131 -0.34 -4.80 8.74
CA VAL A 131 0.64 -4.26 9.68
C VAL A 131 -0.07 -3.83 10.96
N GLU A 132 0.19 -4.54 12.06
CA GLU A 132 -0.30 -4.21 13.39
C GLU A 132 0.71 -3.37 14.16
N HIS A 133 0.22 -2.27 14.73
CA HIS A 133 0.90 -1.42 15.69
C HIS A 133 -0.15 -0.63 16.49
N GLU A 134 0.17 -0.24 17.73
CA GLU A 134 -0.75 0.49 18.63
C GLU A 134 -1.32 1.78 18.02
N SER A 135 -0.61 2.38 17.06
CA SER A 135 -1.04 3.59 16.37
C SER A 135 -2.19 3.38 15.38
N TYR A 136 -2.50 2.14 14.97
CA TYR A 136 -3.57 1.89 13.98
C TYR A 136 -4.93 1.56 14.61
N HIS A 137 -4.97 0.91 15.77
CA HIS A 137 -6.21 0.46 16.44
C HIS A 137 -6.91 1.61 17.20
N ARG A 138 -7.39 2.62 16.46
CA ARG A 138 -7.96 3.87 17.03
C ARG A 138 -9.44 4.09 16.73
N GLY A 139 -10.06 3.19 15.97
CA GLY A 139 -11.48 3.29 15.58
C GLY A 139 -11.75 4.15 14.33
N GLY A 140 -10.71 4.73 13.72
CA GLY A 140 -10.79 5.41 12.43
C GLY A 140 -9.49 5.27 11.64
N LEU A 141 -9.57 5.48 10.32
CA LEU A 141 -8.43 5.32 9.42
C LEU A 141 -7.51 6.54 9.47
N TYR A 142 -8.03 7.73 9.11
CA TYR A 142 -7.28 9.00 9.07
C TYR A 142 -7.65 9.99 10.17
N CYS A 143 -8.91 9.91 10.62
CA CYS A 143 -9.52 10.84 11.55
C CYS A 143 -10.14 10.10 12.73
N ASP A 144 -10.29 10.83 13.84
CA ASP A 144 -11.11 10.40 14.97
C ASP A 144 -12.62 10.44 14.65
N ARG A 145 -13.44 10.13 15.66
CA ARG A 145 -14.89 10.07 15.54
C ARG A 145 -15.53 11.43 15.25
N ASP A 146 -14.85 12.53 15.58
CA ASP A 146 -15.32 13.89 15.34
C ASP A 146 -14.84 14.42 13.96
N GLY A 147 -14.18 13.57 13.17
CA GLY A 147 -13.68 13.91 11.84
C GLY A 147 -12.36 14.67 11.86
N LYS A 148 -11.70 14.81 13.01
CA LYS A 148 -10.41 15.49 13.13
C LYS A 148 -9.28 14.54 12.77
N GLU A 149 -8.37 15.01 11.92
CA GLU A 149 -7.21 14.24 11.49
C GLU A 149 -6.31 13.86 12.68
N TYR A 150 -5.84 12.61 12.71
CA TYR A 150 -4.88 12.19 13.71
C TYR A 150 -3.53 12.89 13.53
N VAL A 151 -3.03 13.49 14.61
CA VAL A 151 -1.79 14.30 14.60
C VAL A 151 -0.53 13.49 14.31
N ASP A 152 -0.59 12.17 14.45
CA ASP A 152 0.48 11.20 14.21
C ASP A 152 0.35 10.49 12.84
N ASN A 153 -0.52 10.97 11.94
CA ASN A 153 -0.67 10.38 10.60
C ASN A 153 0.65 10.26 9.83
N LEU A 154 1.52 11.28 9.89
CA LEU A 154 2.84 11.20 9.28
C LEU A 154 3.64 10.00 9.79
N PHE A 155 3.71 9.82 11.11
CA PHE A 155 4.36 8.67 11.73
C PHE A 155 3.70 7.35 11.31
N ARG A 156 2.36 7.27 11.39
CA ARG A 156 1.59 6.06 11.06
C ARG A 156 1.86 5.59 9.63
N TYR A 157 1.95 6.51 8.69
CA TYR A 157 2.14 6.18 7.27
C TYR A 157 3.62 6.04 6.88
N ALA A 158 4.54 6.68 7.60
CA ALA A 158 5.95 6.34 7.55
C ALA A 158 6.20 4.90 8.05
N LEU A 159 5.59 4.52 9.17
CA LEU A 159 5.68 3.17 9.74
C LEU A 159 5.13 2.11 8.79
N LEU A 160 3.96 2.36 8.19
CA LEU A 160 3.36 1.47 7.19
C LEU A 160 4.33 1.26 6.03
N THR A 161 4.90 2.34 5.54
CA THR A 161 5.80 2.31 4.39
C THR A 161 7.04 1.48 4.67
N VAL A 162 7.72 1.72 5.80
CA VAL A 162 8.91 0.95 6.16
C VAL A 162 8.52 -0.52 6.40
N ALA A 163 7.44 -0.80 7.11
CA ALA A 163 6.96 -2.16 7.35
C ALA A 163 6.63 -2.91 6.05
N ALA A 164 6.02 -2.24 5.08
CA ALA A 164 5.72 -2.81 3.76
C ALA A 164 6.98 -3.10 2.93
N MET A 165 8.06 -2.37 3.18
CA MET A 165 9.38 -2.65 2.59
C MET A 165 10.17 -3.71 3.37
N GLU A 166 9.88 -3.97 4.64
CA GLU A 166 10.47 -5.08 5.39
C GLU A 166 9.78 -6.42 5.06
N ALA A 167 8.45 -6.41 4.90
CA ALA A 167 7.65 -7.63 4.70
C ALA A 167 8.18 -8.57 3.58
N PRO A 168 8.58 -8.09 2.39
CA PRO A 168 9.12 -8.96 1.33
C PRO A 168 10.45 -9.63 1.69
N LEU A 169 11.22 -9.04 2.61
CA LEU A 169 12.54 -9.51 3.04
C LEU A 169 12.43 -10.55 4.16
N VAL A 170 11.52 -10.33 5.12
CA VAL A 170 11.51 -11.08 6.38
C VAL A 170 10.43 -12.16 6.45
N LEU A 171 9.33 -12.02 5.69
CA LEU A 171 8.21 -12.96 5.76
C LEU A 171 8.43 -14.13 4.81
N THR A 172 8.55 -15.34 5.36
CA THR A 172 8.54 -16.58 4.58
C THR A 172 7.10 -17.02 4.35
N LEU A 173 6.57 -16.74 3.16
CA LEU A 173 5.21 -17.07 2.78
C LEU A 173 5.23 -18.16 1.71
N ARG A 174 4.44 -19.22 1.91
CA ARG A 174 4.36 -20.35 0.95
C ARG A 174 5.74 -20.94 0.60
N GLY A 175 6.63 -21.03 1.60
CA GLY A 175 7.94 -21.67 1.48
C GLY A 175 9.11 -20.77 1.05
N SER A 176 8.89 -19.49 0.76
CA SER A 176 9.98 -18.54 0.44
C SER A 176 9.61 -17.09 0.75
N THR A 177 10.62 -16.23 0.93
CA THR A 177 10.42 -14.78 0.94
C THR A 177 10.05 -14.26 -0.44
N TYR A 178 9.51 -13.05 -0.53
CA TYR A 178 9.36 -12.35 -1.83
C TYR A 178 10.71 -11.85 -2.36
N GLY A 179 11.66 -11.61 -1.45
CA GLY A 179 13.02 -11.20 -1.79
C GLY A 179 13.12 -9.74 -2.19
N GLN A 180 14.21 -9.39 -2.88
CA GLN A 180 14.56 -8.00 -3.19
C GLN A 180 14.22 -7.56 -4.62
N ASN A 181 13.88 -8.49 -5.51
CA ASN A 181 13.55 -8.15 -6.90
C ASN A 181 12.04 -8.04 -7.07
N VAL A 182 11.44 -7.03 -6.44
CA VAL A 182 9.98 -6.81 -6.43
C VAL A 182 9.63 -5.48 -7.09
N LEU A 183 8.42 -5.41 -7.65
CA LEU A 183 7.80 -4.17 -8.08
C LEU A 183 6.89 -3.65 -6.96
N PHE A 184 7.22 -2.49 -6.40
CA PHE A 184 6.34 -1.79 -5.47
C PHE A 184 5.32 -0.94 -6.23
N ILE A 185 4.07 -0.95 -5.75
CA ILE A 185 3.02 -0.03 -6.19
C ILE A 185 2.53 0.73 -4.96
N ALA A 186 2.96 1.98 -4.85
CA ALA A 186 2.60 2.88 -3.76
C ALA A 186 1.38 3.71 -4.16
N ASN A 187 0.32 3.68 -3.35
CA ASN A 187 -0.95 4.36 -3.61
C ASN A 187 -1.12 5.58 -2.69
N ASP A 188 -1.26 6.77 -3.29
CA ASP A 188 -1.49 8.07 -2.66
C ASP A 188 -0.49 8.47 -1.57
N TRP A 189 -0.71 9.66 -0.97
CA TRP A 189 0.21 10.29 -0.03
C TRP A 189 0.57 9.42 1.18
N GLN A 190 -0.32 8.53 1.61
CA GLN A 190 -0.10 7.59 2.73
C GLN A 190 1.04 6.62 2.48
N THR A 191 1.43 6.44 1.22
CA THR A 191 2.60 5.62 0.84
C THR A 191 3.60 6.44 0.03
N GLY A 192 3.45 7.77 0.01
CA GLY A 192 4.33 8.67 -0.75
C GLY A 192 5.78 8.66 -0.28
N LEU A 193 6.04 8.26 0.97
CA LEU A 193 7.39 8.04 1.47
C LEU A 193 8.06 6.77 0.93
N LEU A 194 7.32 5.84 0.31
CA LEU A 194 7.86 4.56 -0.15
C LEU A 194 9.00 4.72 -1.15
N PRO A 195 8.84 5.46 -2.26
CA PRO A 195 9.95 5.69 -3.18
C PRO A 195 11.08 6.50 -2.53
N VAL A 196 10.80 7.37 -1.54
CA VAL A 196 11.85 8.11 -0.81
C VAL A 196 12.70 7.16 0.04
N TYR A 197 12.07 6.28 0.83
CA TYR A 197 12.80 5.24 1.59
C TYR A 197 13.52 4.28 0.66
N HIS A 198 12.91 3.91 -0.48
CA HIS A 198 13.55 3.07 -1.49
C HIS A 198 14.88 3.65 -1.96
N LEU A 199 14.93 4.94 -2.27
CA LEU A 199 16.16 5.62 -2.66
C LEU A 199 17.14 5.82 -1.49
N TYR A 200 16.69 6.44 -0.41
CA TYR A 200 17.59 6.98 0.63
C TYR A 200 17.91 5.99 1.76
N LYS A 201 17.04 5.01 2.02
CA LYS A 201 17.22 4.04 3.11
C LYS A 201 17.62 2.66 2.61
N TYR A 202 16.98 2.14 1.57
CA TYR A 202 17.23 0.78 1.12
C TYR A 202 18.30 0.68 0.02
N ARG A 203 18.18 1.44 -1.09
CA ARG A 203 19.16 1.38 -2.19
C ARG A 203 20.55 1.83 -1.77
N ARG A 204 20.67 2.89 -0.95
CA ARG A 204 21.96 3.32 -0.36
C ARG A 204 22.63 2.22 0.47
N ASN A 205 21.85 1.35 1.09
CA ASN A 205 22.32 0.21 1.87
C ASN A 205 22.38 -1.11 1.06
N ARG A 206 22.41 -1.02 -0.28
CA ARG A 206 22.53 -2.17 -1.19
C ARG A 206 21.36 -3.15 -1.16
N THR A 207 20.21 -2.72 -0.64
CA THR A 207 18.95 -3.48 -0.66
C THR A 207 18.04 -2.95 -1.78
N TYR A 208 17.25 -3.82 -2.41
CA TYR A 208 16.28 -3.42 -3.46
C TYR A 208 16.90 -2.78 -4.71
N LEU A 209 18.15 -3.13 -5.06
CA LEU A 209 18.88 -2.56 -6.19
C LEU A 209 18.16 -2.73 -7.55
N ASN A 210 17.55 -3.90 -7.76
CA ASN A 210 16.81 -4.21 -9.00
C ASN A 210 15.31 -3.94 -8.89
N SER A 211 14.80 -3.70 -7.69
CA SER A 211 13.40 -3.35 -7.46
C SER A 211 13.08 -1.99 -8.11
N ARG A 212 11.81 -1.83 -8.49
CA ARG A 212 11.24 -0.59 -9.02
C ARG A 212 10.02 -0.19 -8.19
N CYS A 213 9.73 1.10 -8.18
CA CYS A 213 8.56 1.66 -7.51
C CYS A 213 7.71 2.45 -8.49
N VAL A 214 6.42 2.12 -8.57
CA VAL A 214 5.38 2.89 -9.26
C VAL A 214 4.58 3.65 -8.20
N PHE A 215 4.37 4.94 -8.41
CA PHE A 215 3.50 5.74 -7.57
C PHE A 215 2.18 6.04 -8.28
N VAL A 216 1.06 5.76 -7.61
CA VAL A 216 -0.29 5.90 -8.16
C VAL A 216 -1.05 6.95 -7.37
N ILE A 217 -1.51 7.99 -8.08
CA ILE A 217 -2.30 9.09 -7.51
C ILE A 217 -3.77 8.85 -7.83
N HIS A 218 -4.60 8.64 -6.81
CA HIS A 218 -6.06 8.58 -6.96
C HIS A 218 -6.70 9.93 -6.67
N ASN A 219 -6.05 10.76 -5.85
CA ASN A 219 -6.57 12.09 -5.54
C ASN A 219 -5.46 13.13 -5.29
N ILE A 220 -5.25 14.00 -6.28
CA ILE A 220 -4.26 15.10 -6.23
C ILE A 220 -4.55 16.14 -5.14
N GLY A 221 -5.79 16.18 -4.61
CA GLY A 221 -6.20 17.08 -3.55
C GLY A 221 -5.62 16.73 -2.17
N TYR A 222 -5.22 15.47 -1.94
CA TYR A 222 -4.64 15.02 -0.67
C TYR A 222 -3.17 14.64 -0.86
N GLN A 223 -2.27 15.53 -0.43
CA GLN A 223 -0.84 15.42 -0.76
C GLN A 223 0.06 15.01 0.42
N GLY A 224 -0.49 14.90 1.64
CA GLY A 224 0.30 14.65 2.84
C GLY A 224 1.29 15.79 3.09
N LYS A 225 0.77 16.98 3.40
CA LYS A 225 1.60 18.17 3.66
C LYS A 225 1.82 18.36 5.16
N TYR A 226 3.07 18.48 5.56
CA TYR A 226 3.47 18.62 6.96
C TYR A 226 4.48 19.76 7.14
N ARG A 227 4.66 20.26 8.37
CA ARG A 227 5.71 21.25 8.67
C ARG A 227 7.06 20.57 8.87
N LEU A 228 8.05 20.90 8.04
CA LEU A 228 9.42 20.37 8.15
C LEU A 228 10.02 20.63 9.53
N SER A 229 9.87 21.86 10.04
CA SER A 229 10.35 22.29 11.36
C SER A 229 9.80 21.47 12.53
N LYS A 230 8.61 20.88 12.38
CA LYS A 230 7.96 20.05 13.40
C LYS A 230 8.42 18.59 13.35
N PHE A 231 8.84 18.11 12.18
CA PHE A 231 9.12 16.69 11.94
C PHE A 231 10.51 16.52 11.28
N PRO A 232 11.59 16.54 12.08
CA PRO A 232 12.95 16.43 11.55
C PRO A 232 13.18 15.11 10.81
N LEU A 233 13.79 15.15 9.62
CA LEU A 233 13.92 13.96 8.76
C LEU A 233 14.66 12.80 9.43
N ASP A 234 15.77 13.07 10.09
CA ASP A 234 16.60 12.03 10.70
C ASP A 234 15.92 11.44 11.94
N SER A 235 15.70 12.25 12.99
CA SER A 235 15.14 11.74 14.24
C SER A 235 13.70 11.27 14.11
N TYR A 236 12.87 11.88 13.25
CA TYR A 236 11.45 11.53 13.13
C TYR A 236 11.20 10.47 12.04
N LEU A 237 11.74 10.68 10.83
CA LEU A 237 11.49 9.78 9.70
C LEU A 237 12.61 8.75 9.49
N GLY A 238 13.73 8.81 10.22
CA GLY A 238 14.87 7.92 9.98
C GLY A 238 15.40 8.04 8.54
N LEU A 239 15.29 9.24 7.97
CA LEU A 239 15.79 9.60 6.64
C LEU A 239 16.99 10.54 6.78
N PRO A 240 18.03 10.36 5.97
CA PRO A 240 19.18 11.23 6.03
C PRO A 240 18.81 12.66 5.59
N PRO A 241 19.54 13.70 6.04
CA PRO A 241 19.22 15.10 5.74
C PRO A 241 19.09 15.39 4.25
N GLU A 242 19.81 14.70 3.37
CA GLU A 242 19.74 14.93 1.91
C GLU A 242 18.39 14.55 1.30
N ALA A 243 17.54 13.77 2.01
CA ALA A 243 16.18 13.50 1.55
C ALA A 243 15.31 14.78 1.48
N ILE A 244 15.76 15.89 2.10
CA ILE A 244 15.09 17.19 2.03
C ILE A 244 14.95 17.70 0.60
N ASP A 245 15.88 17.36 -0.30
CA ASP A 245 15.86 17.79 -1.70
C ASP A 245 14.64 17.27 -2.47
N LEU A 246 14.05 16.17 -2.02
CA LEU A 246 12.81 15.63 -2.58
C LEU A 246 11.58 16.04 -1.78
N LEU A 247 11.72 16.15 -0.45
CA LEU A 247 10.61 16.33 0.48
C LEU A 247 10.18 17.78 0.65
N GLN A 248 11.11 18.73 0.49
CA GLN A 248 10.79 20.15 0.60
C GLN A 248 9.93 20.59 -0.59
N GLY A 249 8.79 21.18 -0.27
CA GLY A 249 7.91 21.81 -1.24
C GLY A 249 7.50 23.21 -0.79
N GLU A 250 6.49 23.75 -1.46
CA GLU A 250 5.89 25.03 -1.13
C GLU A 250 4.38 24.85 -0.93
N ASP A 251 3.82 25.54 0.06
CA ASP A 251 2.39 25.59 0.32
C ASP A 251 1.96 26.99 0.77
N LEU A 252 0.74 27.40 0.43
CA LEU A 252 0.23 28.73 0.76
C LEU A 252 0.21 29.00 2.27
N ASN A 253 0.01 27.98 3.11
CA ASN A 253 -0.07 28.13 4.57
C ASN A 253 1.25 27.84 5.28
N LEU A 254 2.13 27.03 4.67
CA LEU A 254 3.39 26.60 5.29
C LEU A 254 4.63 27.28 4.69
N GLY A 255 4.50 27.94 3.54
CA GLY A 255 5.63 28.47 2.78
C GLY A 255 6.63 27.37 2.43
N VAL A 256 7.92 27.69 2.55
CA VAL A 256 9.05 26.78 2.32
C VAL A 256 9.30 25.78 3.46
N ASP A 257 8.57 25.90 4.58
CA ASP A 257 8.57 24.92 5.68
C ASP A 257 7.64 23.74 5.37
N CYS A 258 7.18 23.59 4.13
CA CYS A 258 6.31 22.51 3.70
C CYS A 258 7.11 21.25 3.35
N MET A 259 6.80 20.15 4.01
CA MET A 259 7.11 18.80 3.58
C MET A 259 5.93 18.28 2.75
N ASN A 260 6.15 17.84 1.51
CA ASN A 260 5.09 17.33 0.64
C ASN A 260 5.38 15.89 0.20
N LEU A 261 4.68 14.92 0.81
CA LEU A 261 4.93 13.50 0.58
C LEU A 261 4.58 13.06 -0.84
N MET A 262 3.49 13.57 -1.42
CA MET A 262 3.10 13.23 -2.79
C MET A 262 4.07 13.79 -3.82
N SER A 263 4.50 15.04 -3.66
CA SER A 263 5.50 15.65 -4.54
C SER A 263 6.81 14.87 -4.51
N ALA A 264 7.28 14.52 -3.31
CA ALA A 264 8.47 13.70 -3.15
C ALA A 264 8.32 12.33 -3.83
N ALA A 265 7.14 11.72 -3.73
CA ALA A 265 6.86 10.44 -4.36
C ALA A 265 6.97 10.50 -5.89
N ILE A 266 6.42 11.55 -6.51
CA ILE A 266 6.49 11.78 -7.96
C ILE A 266 7.94 11.95 -8.43
N LEU A 267 8.77 12.64 -7.65
CA LEU A 267 10.19 12.85 -7.99
C LEU A 267 11.04 11.59 -7.77
N ALA A 268 10.65 10.75 -6.80
CA ALA A 268 11.43 9.59 -6.38
C ALA A 268 11.05 8.28 -7.10
N SER A 269 9.82 8.14 -7.57
CA SER A 269 9.33 6.89 -8.18
C SER A 269 9.94 6.68 -9.58
N ASP A 270 10.01 5.42 -10.00
CA ASP A 270 10.46 5.10 -11.35
C ASP A 270 9.35 5.40 -12.40
N ARG A 271 8.08 5.43 -11.94
CA ARG A 271 6.87 5.75 -12.71
C ARG A 271 5.77 6.34 -11.83
#